data_AF-A0A0N4VRX3-F1
#
_entry.id   AF-A0A0N4VRX3-F1
#
_cell.length_a   1.000
_cell.length_b   1.000
_cell.length_c   1.000
_cell.angle_alpha   90.00
_cell.angle_beta   90.00
_cell.angle_gamma   90.00
#
_symmetry.space_group_name_H-M   'P 1'
#
loop_
_entity.id
_entity.type
_entity.pdbx_description
1 polymer ?
#
loop_
_entity_poly.entity_id
_entity_poly.type
_entity_poly.pdbx_seq_one_letter_code
_entity_poly.pdbx_strand_id
1 'polypeptide(L)' 'MMRAHDTERKYNVVLLKSHFVHRNHLCLVFELLSYNLYDLLRNTNFRGVSLNLTRKFAQQVRSHVLQNTM' A
#
# COMPACT_ATOMS: atom_id res chain seq x y z
N MET A 1 1.46 5.63 -19.56
CA MET A 1 2.24 6.36 -18.53
C MET A 1 1.28 6.85 -17.47
N MET A 2 1.13 6.09 -16.36
CA MET A 2 0.32 6.49 -15.21
C MET A 2 0.93 7.76 -14.65
N ARG A 3 0.14 8.83 -14.78
CA ARG A 3 0.58 10.20 -14.73
C ARG A 3 1.11 10.58 -13.34
N ALA A 4 2.05 11.51 -13.38
CA ALA A 4 2.58 12.34 -12.31
C ALA A 4 1.51 13.17 -11.58
N HIS A 5 0.44 12.53 -11.12
CA HIS A 5 -0.73 13.18 -10.52
C HIS A 5 -0.93 12.84 -9.04
N ASP A 6 0.01 12.11 -8.44
CA ASP A 6 0.01 11.74 -7.03
C ASP A 6 1.25 12.28 -6.29
N THR A 7 1.64 13.50 -6.63
CA THR A 7 2.76 14.22 -5.99
C THR A 7 2.53 14.45 -4.50
N GLU A 8 1.27 14.31 -4.02
CA GLU A 8 0.88 14.55 -2.63
C GLU A 8 0.82 13.28 -1.76
N ARG A 9 1.13 12.07 -2.27
CA ARG A 9 0.86 10.80 -1.54
C ARG A 9 -0.57 10.77 -0.98
N LYS A 10 -1.52 11.28 -1.77
CA LYS A 10 -2.86 11.59 -1.27
C LYS A 10 -3.69 10.33 -1.06
N TYR A 11 -3.31 9.27 -1.76
CA TYR A 11 -3.94 7.96 -1.73
C TYR A 11 -2.94 6.98 -1.09
N ASN A 12 -3.39 6.15 -0.13
CA ASN A 12 -2.56 5.12 0.52
C ASN A 12 -2.28 3.95 -0.45
N VAL A 13 -1.63 4.25 -1.59
CA VAL A 13 -1.36 3.35 -2.72
C VAL A 13 0.15 3.31 -2.95
N VAL A 14 0.66 2.14 -3.36
CA VAL A 14 2.08 1.95 -3.63
C VAL A 14 2.54 2.79 -4.83
N LEU A 15 3.66 3.50 -4.68
CA LEU A 15 4.21 4.29 -5.78
C LEU A 15 5.02 3.43 -6.76
N LEU A 16 4.64 3.46 -8.04
CA LEU A 16 5.46 2.93 -9.12
C LEU A 16 6.60 3.91 -9.44
N LYS A 17 7.85 3.53 -9.14
CA LYS A 17 9.05 4.34 -9.41
C LYS A 17 9.53 4.23 -10.84
N SER A 18 9.54 3.02 -11.39
CA SER A 18 9.97 2.77 -12.77
C SER A 18 9.40 1.46 -13.29
N HIS A 19 9.48 1.27 -14.60
CA HIS A 19 9.15 0.00 -15.25
C HIS A 19 10.15 -0.22 -16.38
N PHE A 20 10.47 -1.49 -16.65
CA PHE A 20 11.34 -1.89 -17.75
C PHE A 20 10.98 -3.27 -18.25
N VAL A 21 11.42 -3.62 -19.45
CA VAL A 21 11.29 -4.99 -19.98
C VAL A 21 12.64 -5.68 -19.88
N HIS A 22 12.68 -6.85 -19.27
CA HIS A 22 13.88 -7.67 -19.18
C HIS A 22 13.55 -9.10 -19.60
N ARG A 23 14.25 -9.62 -20.63
CA ARG A 23 14.05 -10.98 -21.18
C ARG A 23 12.57 -11.31 -21.45
N ASN A 24 11.86 -10.39 -22.12
CA ASN A 24 10.44 -10.53 -22.42
C ASN A 24 9.49 -10.52 -21.20
N HIS A 25 9.96 -10.12 -20.02
CA HIS A 25 9.14 -9.88 -18.82
C HIS A 25 9.00 -8.38 -18.54
N LEU A 26 7.78 -7.91 -18.28
CA LEU A 26 7.53 -6.57 -17.75
C LEU A 26 7.87 -6.53 -16.25
N CYS A 27 8.89 -5.77 -15.90
CA CYS A 27 9.32 -5.56 -14.52
C CYS A 27 8.81 -4.20 -14.03
N LEU A 28 8.17 -4.20 -12.86
CA LEU A 28 7.65 -3.02 -12.19
C LEU A 28 8.44 -2.79 -10.90
N VAL A 29 8.93 -1.57 -10.71
CA VAL A 29 9.72 -1.19 -9.54
C VAL A 29 8.89 -0.26 -8.66
N PHE A 30 8.65 -0.68 -7.43
CA PHE A 30 7.89 0.06 -6.44
C PHE A 30 8.80 0.59 -5.31
N GLU A 31 8.27 1.45 -4.45
CA GLU A 31 8.93 1.76 -3.19
C GLU A 31 8.99 0.54 -2.26
N LEU A 32 10.05 0.45 -1.45
CA LEU A 32 10.17 -0.61 -0.45
C LEU A 32 9.26 -0.27 0.74
N LEU A 33 8.36 -1.18 1.09
CA LEU A 33 7.45 -1.06 2.22
C LEU A 33 7.77 -2.11 3.29
N SER A 34 7.22 -1.90 4.48
CA SER A 34 7.31 -2.85 5.60
C SER A 34 6.43 -4.08 5.38
N TYR A 35 6.39 -4.97 6.40
CA TYR A 35 5.53 -6.14 6.43
C TYR A 35 4.08 -5.86 5.99
N ASN A 36 3.50 -6.78 5.22
CA ASN A 36 2.06 -6.76 4.97
C ASN A 36 1.28 -7.13 6.25
N LEU A 37 -0.03 -6.87 6.26
CA LEU A 37 -0.87 -7.09 7.44
C LEU A 37 -0.93 -8.56 7.87
N TYR A 38 -0.79 -9.50 6.93
CA TYR A 38 -0.77 -10.93 7.25
C TYR A 38 0.52 -11.33 7.99
N ASP A 39 1.67 -10.84 7.52
CA ASP A 39 2.95 -11.04 8.18
C ASP A 39 2.99 -10.41 9.56
N LEU A 40 2.37 -9.23 9.72
CA LEU A 40 2.19 -8.61 11.03
C LEU A 40 1.41 -9.52 11.99
N LEU A 41 0.30 -10.11 11.52
CA LEU A 41 -0.51 -11.04 12.33
C LEU A 41 0.26 -12.33 12.66
N ARG A 42 1.04 -12.86 11.72
CA ARG A 42 1.93 -13.99 11.99
C ARG A 42 2.92 -13.65 13.10
N ASN A 43 3.52 -12.46 13.06
CA ASN A 43 4.48 -12.00 14.06
C ASN A 43 3.83 -11.78 15.44
N THR A 44 2.52 -11.52 15.52
CA THR A 44 1.79 -11.48 16.79
C THR A 44 1.27 -12.85 17.26
N ASN A 45 1.63 -13.93 16.57
CA ASN A 45 1.08 -15.28 16.76
C ASN A 45 -0.45 -15.28 16.68
N PHE A 46 -1.01 -14.48 15.78
CA PHE A 46 -2.45 -14.31 15.57
C PHE A 46 -3.23 -13.88 16.83
N ARG A 47 -2.56 -13.37 17.87
CA ARG A 47 -3.21 -12.82 19.07
C ARG A 47 -3.84 -11.44 18.84
N GLY A 48 -3.89 -10.99 17.58
CA GLY A 48 -4.39 -9.70 17.17
C GLY A 48 -3.36 -8.58 17.36
N VAL A 49 -3.85 -7.36 17.24
CA VAL A 49 -3.11 -6.11 17.46
C VAL A 49 -3.96 -5.16 18.31
N SER A 50 -3.34 -4.12 18.87
CA SER A 50 -4.08 -3.16 19.70
C SER A 50 -5.19 -2.45 18.91
N LEU A 51 -6.31 -2.14 19.57
CA LEU A 51 -7.43 -1.40 18.95
C LEU A 51 -6.99 -0.05 18.36
N ASN A 52 -5.98 0.58 18.97
CA ASN A 52 -5.42 1.83 18.45
C ASN A 52 -4.74 1.61 17.09
N LEU A 53 -4.01 0.52 16.92
CA LEU A 53 -3.37 0.18 15.65
C LEU A 53 -4.41 -0.25 14.61
N THR A 54 -5.40 -1.07 15.01
CA THR A 54 -6.53 -1.44 14.14
C THR A 54 -7.27 -0.22 13.61
N ARG A 55 -7.52 0.79 14.45
CA ARG A 55 -8.17 2.04 14.04
C ARG A 55 -7.36 2.81 12.99
N LYS A 56 -6.03 2.86 13.14
CA LYS A 56 -5.15 3.50 12.15
C LYS A 56 -5.24 2.81 10.79
N PHE A 57 -5.18 1.48 10.76
CA PHE A 57 -5.35 0.73 9.52
C PHE A 57 -6.74 0.95 8.89
N ALA A 58 -7.81 0.92 9.69
CA ALA A 58 -9.16 1.19 9.21
C ALA A 58 -9.29 2.61 8.62
N GLN A 59 -8.67 3.62 9.24
CA GLN A 59 -8.65 4.98 8.72
C GLN A 59 -7.91 5.09 7.39
N GLN A 60 -6.76 4.42 7.26
CA GLN A 60 -5.96 4.40 6.02
C GLN A 60 -6.69 3.71 4.86
N VAL A 61 -7.39 2.61 5.14
CA VAL A 61 -8.21 1.91 4.14
C VAL A 61 -9.44 2.76 3.77
N ARG A 62 -10.13 3.32 4.76
CA ARG A 62 -11.31 4.17 4.54
C ARG A 62 -10.97 5.40 3.70
N SER A 63 -9.85 6.08 3.96
CA SER A 63 -9.49 7.28 3.20
C SER A 63 -9.28 6.98 1.71
N HIS A 64 -8.77 5.79 1.38
CA HIS A 64 -8.62 5.36 -0.01
C HIS A 64 -9.97 5.03 -0.68
N VAL A 65 -10.86 4.30 0.03
CA VAL A 65 -12.15 3.87 -0.55
C VAL A 65 -13.08 5.05 -0.83
N LEU A 66 -13.15 6.04 0.07
CA LEU A 66 -14.10 7.16 -0.06
C LEU A 66 -13.69 8.20 -1.13
N GLN A 67 -12.45 8.21 -1.59
CA GLN A 67 -11.97 9.12 -2.64
C GLN A 67 -12.23 8.62 -4.06
N ASN A 68 -12.73 7.39 -4.23
CA ASN A 68 -13.15 6.84 -5.53
C ASN A 68 -14.66 7.05 -5.82
N THR A 69 -15.41 7.68 -4.90
CA THR A 69 -16.86 7.91 -4.99
C THR A 69 -17.23 9.40 -5.20
N MET A 70 -16.23 10.26 -5.39
CA MET A 70 -16.39 11.62 -5.93
C MET A 70 -15.48 11.76 -7.15
#